data_AF-A0A9D5UAM2-F1
#
_entry.id   AF-A0A9D5UAM2-F1
#
_cell.length_a   1.000
_cell.length_b   1.000
_cell.length_c   1.000
_cell.angle_alpha   90.00
_cell.angle_beta   90.00
_cell.angle_gamma   90.00
#
_symmetry.space_group_name_H-M   'P 1'
#
loop_
_entity.id
_entity.type
_entity.pdbx_description
1 polymer ?
#
loop_
_entity_poly.entity_id
_entity_poly.type
_entity_poly.pdbx_seq_one_letter_code
_entity_poly.pdbx_strand_id
1 'polypeptide(L)' 'MPRPSTKTRPVPQRVSRSVSTFAAALDLPASSVYDLIYSGRIEAKRASSARGARYLITTTPEEYLASLVDA' A
#
# COMPACT_ATOMS: atom_id res chain seq x y z
N MET A 1 22.12 26.45 26.07
CA MET A 1 20.92 25.61 26.31
C MET A 1 20.56 24.87 25.01
N PRO A 2 20.70 23.54 24.91
CA PRO A 2 20.16 22.78 23.78
C PRO A 2 18.68 22.44 24.01
N ARG A 3 17.85 22.63 22.99
CA ARG A 3 16.39 22.32 23.01
C ARG A 3 16.17 20.81 22.82
N PRO A 4 15.15 20.20 23.45
CA PRO A 4 14.89 18.77 23.36
C PRO A 4 14.37 18.38 21.97
N SER A 5 14.90 17.27 21.46
CA SER A 5 14.54 16.63 20.20
C SER A 5 13.03 16.45 20.07
N THR A 6 12.46 17.00 19.02
CA THR A 6 11.12 16.63 18.55
C THR A 6 11.15 15.16 18.16
N LYS A 7 10.58 14.34 19.05
CA LYS A 7 10.26 12.94 18.79
C LYS A 7 9.19 12.93 17.69
N THR A 8 9.63 12.92 16.43
CA THR A 8 8.77 12.73 15.27
C THR A 8 8.07 11.39 15.45
N ARG A 9 6.85 11.45 15.99
CA ARG A 9 5.92 10.33 16.03
C ARG A 9 5.77 9.90 14.57
N PRO A 10 6.10 8.66 14.17
CA PRO A 10 5.72 8.22 12.84
C PRO A 10 4.19 8.16 12.87
N VAL A 11 3.55 9.20 12.34
CA VAL A 11 2.18 9.08 11.88
C VAL A 11 2.23 7.88 10.94
N PRO A 12 1.42 6.82 11.13
CA PRO A 12 1.29 5.78 10.13
C PRO A 12 0.67 6.48 8.92
N GLN A 13 1.52 7.11 8.12
CA GLN A 13 1.14 7.67 6.85
C GLN A 13 0.59 6.47 6.12
N ARG A 14 -0.71 6.47 5.82
CA ARG A 14 -1.30 5.58 4.82
C ARG A 14 -0.59 5.93 3.51
N VAL A 15 0.60 5.37 3.32
CA VAL A 15 1.50 5.71 2.22
C VAL A 15 0.78 5.21 0.98
N SER A 16 0.24 6.12 0.18
CA SER A 16 -0.36 5.77 -1.09
C SER A 16 0.76 5.23 -1.98
N ARG A 17 0.87 3.90 -2.07
CA ARG A 17 1.97 3.22 -2.78
C ARG A 17 1.50 2.81 -4.16
N SER A 18 2.42 2.87 -5.12
CA SER A 18 2.17 2.30 -6.45
C SER A 18 2.10 0.78 -6.36
N VAL A 19 1.42 0.14 -7.34
CA VAL A 19 1.38 -1.32 -7.49
C VAL A 19 2.78 -1.92 -7.41
N SER A 20 3.76 -1.35 -8.11
CA SER A 20 5.14 -1.84 -8.13
C SER A 20 5.80 -1.78 -6.75
N THR A 21 5.56 -0.73 -5.98
CA THR A 21 6.11 -0.58 -4.63
C THR A 21 5.47 -1.58 -3.65
N PHE A 22 4.17 -1.83 -3.78
CA PHE A 22 3.46 -2.80 -2.95
C PHE A 22 3.86 -4.23 -3.29
N ALA A 23 3.99 -4.53 -4.59
CA ALA A 23 4.50 -5.80 -5.12
C ALA A 23 5.89 -6.11 -4.54
N ALA A 24 6.82 -5.15 -4.61
CA ALA A 24 8.16 -5.31 -4.05
C ALA A 24 8.17 -5.50 -2.52
N ALA A 25 7.22 -4.89 -1.79
CA ALA A 25 7.13 -5.04 -0.34
C ALA A 25 6.64 -6.44 0.10
N LEU A 26 5.87 -7.11 -0.75
CA LEU A 26 5.35 -8.46 -0.51
C LEU A 26 6.14 -9.54 -1.26
N ASP A 27 7.19 -9.14 -2.00
CA ASP A 27 7.92 -10.01 -2.93
C ASP A 27 6.99 -10.74 -3.94
N LEU A 28 5.92 -10.04 -4.37
CA LEU A 28 4.92 -10.56 -5.30
C LEU A 28 5.09 -9.94 -6.68
N PRO A 29 4.68 -10.63 -7.76
CA PRO A 29 4.61 -10.01 -9.07
C PRO A 29 3.49 -8.96 -9.10
N ALA A 30 3.69 -7.91 -9.89
CA ALA A 30 2.71 -6.84 -10.04
C ALA A 30 1.34 -7.35 -10.54
N SER A 31 1.32 -8.41 -11.37
CA SER A 31 0.09 -9.08 -11.83
C SER A 31 -0.76 -9.59 -10.66
N SER A 32 -0.15 -10.26 -9.68
CA SER A 32 -0.86 -10.72 -8.49
C SER A 32 -1.42 -9.56 -7.68
N VAL A 33 -0.73 -8.43 -7.62
CA VAL A 33 -1.27 -7.23 -6.96
C VAL A 33 -2.48 -6.67 -7.70
N TYR A 34 -2.50 -6.69 -9.05
CA TYR A 34 -3.71 -6.35 -9.80
C TYR A 34 -4.85 -7.33 -9.53
N ASP A 35 -4.58 -8.63 -9.49
CA ASP A 35 -5.59 -9.63 -9.16
C ASP A 35 -6.19 -9.39 -7.77
N LEU A 36 -5.36 -9.05 -6.77
CA LEU A 36 -5.81 -8.70 -5.42
C LEU A 36 -6.70 -7.44 -5.40
N ILE A 37 -6.41 -6.46 -6.26
CA ILE A 37 -7.26 -5.27 -6.42
C ILE A 37 -8.59 -5.68 -7.06
N TYR A 38 -8.57 -6.45 -8.16
CA TYR A 38 -9.77 -6.88 -8.88
C TYR A 38 -10.65 -7.82 -8.05
N SER A 39 -10.05 -8.65 -7.19
CA SER A 39 -10.76 -9.51 -6.27
C SER A 39 -11.26 -8.78 -5.01
N GLY A 40 -10.95 -7.49 -4.85
CA GLY A 40 -11.32 -6.70 -3.68
C GLY A 40 -10.61 -7.10 -2.38
N ARG A 41 -9.46 -7.79 -2.47
CA ARG A 41 -8.64 -8.20 -1.31
C ARG A 41 -7.83 -7.04 -0.74
N ILE A 42 -7.48 -6.07 -1.59
CA ILE A 42 -6.79 -4.85 -1.18
C ILE A 42 -7.52 -3.62 -1.72
N GLU A 43 -7.59 -2.57 -0.93
CA GLU A 43 -8.15 -1.30 -1.35
C GLU A 43 -7.13 -0.55 -2.19
N ALA A 44 -7.54 -0.15 -3.38
CA ALA A 44 -6.78 0.72 -4.24
C ALA A 44 -7.68 1.75 -4.92
N LYS A 45 -7.16 2.97 -5.01
CA LYS A 45 -7.81 4.07 -5.72
C LYS A 45 -7.22 4.18 -7.11
N ARG A 46 -8.08 4.24 -8.13
CA ARG A 46 -7.64 4.49 -9.50
C ARG A 46 -7.16 5.95 -9.62
N ALA A 47 -5.88 6.14 -9.92
CA ALA A 47 -5.26 7.46 -9.93
C ALA A 47 -5.37 8.19 -11.28
N SER A 48 -5.61 7.47 -12.38
CA SER A 48 -5.84 8.09 -13.69
C SER A 48 -6.65 7.18 -14.64
N SER A 49 -7.45 7.80 -15.51
CA SER A 49 -8.32 7.16 -16.49
C SER A 49 -7.67 7.00 -17.88
N ALA A 50 -6.41 7.43 -18.05
CA ALA A 50 -5.68 7.25 -19.30
C ALA A 50 -5.11 5.83 -19.45
N ARG A 51 -4.93 5.36 -20.71
CA ARG A 51 -4.34 4.05 -21.06
C ARG A 51 -3.05 3.81 -20.24
N GLY A 52 -3.14 2.91 -19.26
CA GLY A 52 -2.11 2.72 -18.22
C GLY A 52 -2.58 3.13 -16.82
N ALA A 53 -3.76 2.66 -16.41
CA ALA A 53 -4.38 2.97 -15.12
C ALA A 53 -3.40 2.69 -13.97
N ARG A 54 -2.91 3.76 -13.35
CA ARG A 54 -2.11 3.67 -12.13
C ARG A 54 -3.06 3.48 -10.97
N TYR A 55 -2.94 2.37 -10.24
CA TYR A 55 -3.63 2.19 -8.97
C TYR A 55 -2.73 2.68 -7.85
N LEU A 56 -3.31 3.50 -6.96
CA LEU A 56 -2.73 3.89 -5.70
C LEU A 56 -3.31 2.99 -4.62
N ILE A 57 -2.49 2.08 -4.11
CA ILE A 57 -2.91 1.15 -3.07
C ILE A 57 -2.96 1.93 -1.76
N THR A 58 -4.11 1.86 -1.10
CA THR A 58 -4.36 2.50 0.19
C THR A 58 -4.18 1.53 1.35
N THR A 59 -4.30 0.23 1.09
CA THR A 59 -3.97 -0.84 2.03
C THR A 59 -2.46 -0.98 2.20
N THR A 60 -1.99 -1.12 3.43
CA THR A 60 -0.58 -1.44 3.70
C THR A 60 -0.30 -2.94 3.59
N PRO A 61 0.94 -3.35 3.29
CA PRO A 61 1.32 -4.77 3.27
C PRO A 61 1.01 -5.49 4.58
N GLU A 62 1.19 -4.83 5.72
CA GLU A 62 0.90 -5.35 7.05
C GLU A 62 -0.61 -5.57 7.26
N GLU A 63 -1.46 -4.63 6.85
CA GLU A 63 -2.93 -4.80 6.89
C GLU A 63 -3.38 -5.97 6.01
N TYR A 64 -2.79 -6.11 4.82
CA TYR A 64 -3.08 -7.25 3.95
C TYR A 64 -2.67 -8.58 4.59
N LEU A 65 -1.45 -8.68 5.13
CA LEU A 65 -0.98 -9.89 5.80
C LEU A 65 -1.82 -10.23 7.05
N ALA A 66 -2.21 -9.23 7.84
CA ALA A 66 -3.11 -9.42 8.97
C ALA A 66 -4.48 -9.96 8.52
N SER A 67 -5.02 -9.45 7.40
CA SER A 67 -6.28 -9.94 6.82
C SER A 67 -6.19 -11.38 6.28
N LEU A 68 -5.01 -11.88 5.96
CA LEU A 68 -4.82 -13.28 5.55
C LEU A 68 -4.74 -14.26 6.73
N VAL A 69 -4.32 -13.79 7.90
CA VAL A 69 -4.17 -14.64 9.11
C VAL A 69 -5.52 -14.88 9.79
N ASP A 70 -6.49 -13.97 9.61
CA ASP A 70 -7.83 -14.03 10.24
C ASP A 70 -8.88 -14.78 9.38
N ALA A 71 -8.54 -15.17 8.15
CA ALA A 71 -9.44 -15.81 7.17
C ALA A 71 -9.21 -17.32 7.03
#